data_AF-A0A2E8YHK3-F1
#
_entry.id   AF-A0A2E8YHK3-F1
#
_cell.length_a   1.000
_cell.length_b   1.000
_cell.length_c   1.000
_cell.angle_alpha   90.00
_cell.angle_beta   90.00
_cell.angle_gamma   90.00
#
_symmetry.space_group_name_H-M   'P 1'
#
loop_
_entity.id
_entity.type
_entity.pdbx_description
1 polymer ?
#
loop_
_entity_poly.entity_id
_entity_poly.type
_entity_poly.pdbx_seq_one_letter_code
_entity_poly.pdbx_strand_id
1 'polypeptide(L)'
;MRVNARHIFLYIVIASSALVAARASHDFLLPLNVELTPPDATVPPTCARFFAEDGWGNGAWDDKRPHALLLLGIDFDCRVEVLYGYGGYDHDGTGEWLSLSGFIRGHSLVVPIDIYAADAEYEINAEATELSGRFRSRDGIRTARVTLTRL
;
A
#
# COMPACT_ATOMS: atom_id res chain seq x y z
N MET A 1 16.79 -19.02 -65.91
CA MET A 1 16.85 -20.05 -64.87
C MET A 1 17.29 -19.37 -63.58
N ARG A 2 16.33 -19.05 -62.70
CA ARG A 2 16.02 -19.75 -61.43
C ARG A 2 17.06 -19.52 -60.31
N VAL A 3 16.74 -18.51 -59.49
CA VAL A 3 16.73 -18.41 -58.01
C VAL A 3 17.62 -19.37 -57.19
N ASN A 4 18.33 -18.81 -56.19
CA ASN A 4 18.47 -19.36 -54.83
C ASN A 4 19.05 -18.26 -53.90
N ALA A 5 18.21 -17.40 -53.31
CA ALA A 5 17.55 -17.62 -52.01
C ALA A 5 18.56 -18.00 -50.91
N ARG A 6 19.17 -16.99 -50.27
CA ARG A 6 19.85 -17.16 -48.99
C ARG A 6 18.93 -16.64 -47.89
N HIS A 7 18.48 -17.58 -47.06
CA HIS A 7 17.57 -17.40 -45.95
C HIS A 7 18.14 -16.42 -44.92
N ILE A 8 17.44 -15.31 -44.71
CA ILE A 8 17.67 -14.42 -43.57
C ILE A 8 16.93 -15.06 -42.39
N PHE A 9 17.69 -15.39 -41.34
CA PHE A 9 17.16 -15.90 -40.08
C PHE A 9 16.34 -14.81 -39.38
N LEU A 10 15.06 -15.10 -39.20
CA LEU A 10 14.08 -14.31 -38.47
C LEU A 10 14.33 -14.47 -36.96
N TYR A 11 14.77 -13.41 -36.29
CA TYR A 11 14.79 -13.36 -34.83
C TYR A 11 13.41 -12.96 -34.33
N ILE A 12 12.63 -13.92 -33.87
CA ILE A 12 11.41 -13.65 -33.10
C ILE A 12 11.85 -13.29 -31.69
N VAL A 13 11.84 -11.99 -31.37
CA VAL A 13 11.90 -11.51 -29.99
C VAL A 13 10.55 -11.83 -29.37
N ILE A 14 10.49 -12.89 -28.57
CA ILE A 14 9.32 -13.18 -27.73
C ILE A 14 9.37 -12.17 -26.59
N ALA A 15 8.70 -11.04 -26.77
CA ALA A 15 8.37 -10.16 -25.66
C ALA A 15 7.42 -10.95 -24.75
N SER A 16 7.96 -11.55 -23.69
CA SER A 16 7.18 -12.12 -22.60
C SER A 16 6.45 -10.97 -21.91
N SER A 17 5.26 -10.63 -22.40
CA SER A 17 4.30 -9.82 -21.68
C SER A 17 3.99 -10.58 -20.38
N ALA A 18 4.71 -10.23 -19.31
CA ALA A 18 4.30 -10.61 -17.97
C ALA A 18 2.92 -10.02 -17.80
N LEU A 19 1.91 -10.88 -17.91
CA LEU A 19 0.54 -10.59 -17.57
C LEU A 19 0.56 -10.32 -16.05
N VAL A 20 0.84 -9.08 -15.66
CA VAL A 20 0.57 -8.64 -14.30
C VAL A 20 -0.94 -8.76 -14.18
N ALA A 21 -1.38 -9.80 -13.50
CA ALA A 21 -2.76 -9.93 -13.08
C ALA A 21 -3.03 -8.75 -12.15
N ALA A 22 -3.57 -7.66 -12.69
CA ALA A 22 -4.25 -6.64 -11.92
C ALA A 22 -5.45 -7.34 -11.28
N ARG A 23 -5.22 -7.92 -10.10
CA ARG A 23 -6.30 -8.42 -9.25
C ARG A 23 -7.14 -7.20 -8.90
N ALA A 24 -8.42 -7.25 -9.23
CA ALA A 24 -9.39 -6.25 -8.83
C ALA A 24 -9.24 -6.01 -7.32
N SER A 25 -8.77 -4.82 -6.96
CA SER A 25 -8.88 -4.32 -5.60
C SER A 25 -10.37 -4.32 -5.29
N HIS A 26 -10.78 -4.99 -4.22
CA HIS A 26 -12.08 -4.66 -3.65
C HIS A 26 -11.96 -3.20 -3.22
N ASP A 27 -12.71 -2.32 -3.90
CA ASP A 27 -12.66 -0.89 -3.65
C ASP A 27 -13.21 -0.66 -2.24
N PHE A 28 -12.33 -0.32 -1.31
CA PHE A 28 -12.78 0.26 -0.05
C PHE A 28 -13.45 1.58 -0.39
N LEU A 29 -14.76 1.65 -0.19
CA LEU A 29 -15.43 2.93 -0.18
C LEU A 29 -14.84 3.74 0.98
N LEU A 30 -14.24 4.88 0.64
CA LEU A 30 -13.76 5.83 1.64
C LEU A 30 -14.93 6.25 2.54
N PRO A 31 -14.71 6.45 3.84
CA PRO A 31 -15.71 7.06 4.69
C PRO A 31 -16.10 8.42 4.12
N LEU A 32 -17.38 8.76 4.21
CA LEU A 32 -17.86 10.06 3.74
C LEU A 32 -17.21 11.18 4.59
N ASN A 33 -16.71 12.24 3.94
CA ASN A 33 -16.12 13.43 4.57
C ASN A 33 -14.75 13.24 5.24
N VAL A 34 -13.88 12.38 4.68
CA VAL A 34 -12.48 12.35 5.12
C VAL A 34 -11.74 13.58 4.58
N GLU A 35 -11.18 14.38 5.48
CA GLU A 35 -10.30 15.50 5.15
C GLU A 35 -8.85 15.06 5.42
N LEU A 36 -8.00 15.19 4.40
CA LEU A 36 -6.57 14.95 4.49
C LEU A 36 -5.87 16.30 4.66
N THR A 37 -5.06 16.43 5.71
CA THR A 37 -4.31 17.65 6.02
C THR A 37 -2.88 17.49 5.52
N PRO A 38 -2.46 18.28 4.52
CA PRO A 38 -1.08 18.28 4.06
C PRO A 38 -0.09 18.58 5.20
N PRO A 39 1.08 17.94 5.24
CA PRO A 39 2.11 18.23 6.23
C PRO A 39 2.53 19.70 6.18
N ASP A 40 2.66 20.33 7.34
CA ASP A 40 3.23 21.66 7.45
C ASP A 40 4.71 21.67 7.00
N ALA A 41 5.22 22.83 6.60
CA ALA A 41 6.62 23.00 6.19
C ALA A 41 7.65 22.63 7.27
N THR A 42 7.23 22.58 8.54
CA THR A 42 8.04 22.14 9.68
C THR A 42 8.20 20.62 9.80
N VAL A 43 7.38 19.83 9.09
CA VAL A 43 7.46 18.37 9.10
C VAL A 43 8.72 17.90 8.36
N PRO A 44 9.56 17.03 8.96
CA PRO A 44 10.76 16.53 8.30
C PRO A 44 10.45 15.88 6.93
N PRO A 45 11.24 16.13 5.87
CA PRO A 45 11.00 15.56 4.53
C PRO A 45 10.93 14.03 4.51
N THR A 46 11.67 13.37 5.41
CA THR A 46 11.64 11.91 5.59
C THR A 46 10.28 11.38 6.04
N CYS A 47 9.49 12.22 6.72
CA CYS A 47 8.15 11.88 7.19
C CYS A 47 7.09 12.42 6.24
N ALA A 48 7.26 13.65 5.74
CA ALA A 48 6.33 14.27 4.78
C ALA A 48 6.15 13.44 3.49
N ARG A 49 7.17 12.68 3.05
CA ARG A 49 7.07 11.77 1.90
C ARG A 49 6.02 10.66 2.07
N PHE A 50 5.61 10.35 3.29
CA PHE A 50 4.53 9.42 3.55
C PHE A 50 3.15 10.05 3.30
N PHE A 51 3.02 11.36 3.13
CA PHE A 51 1.74 11.93 2.77
C PHE A 51 1.45 11.71 1.27
N ALA A 52 0.19 11.43 0.96
CA ALA A 52 -0.35 11.35 -0.40
C ALA A 52 -1.70 12.06 -0.41
N GLU A 53 -1.89 13.03 -1.31
CA GLU A 53 -3.11 13.86 -1.38
C GLU A 53 -4.38 13.04 -1.61
N ASP A 54 -4.27 11.92 -2.31
CA ASP A 54 -5.37 10.97 -2.56
C ASP A 54 -5.32 9.75 -1.63
N GLY A 55 -4.33 9.65 -0.74
CA GLY A 55 -4.08 8.48 0.12
C GLY A 55 -3.22 7.38 -0.53
N TRP A 56 -2.94 6.31 0.22
CA TRP A 56 -2.07 5.20 -0.24
C TRP A 56 -2.81 4.04 -0.89
N GLY A 57 -4.13 4.12 -1.01
CA GLY A 57 -4.94 3.16 -1.72
C GLY A 57 -5.19 1.84 -1.01
N ASN A 58 -5.59 0.86 -1.82
CA ASN A 58 -6.18 -0.40 -1.39
C ASN A 58 -5.27 -1.58 -1.80
N GLY A 59 -5.22 -2.61 -0.97
CA GLY A 59 -4.52 -3.87 -1.23
C GLY A 59 -5.17 -5.01 -0.44
N ALA A 60 -4.45 -6.13 -0.29
CA ALA A 60 -4.90 -7.23 0.55
C ALA A 60 -3.74 -7.89 1.31
N TRP A 61 -3.93 -8.11 2.62
CA TRP A 61 -3.01 -8.89 3.43
C TRP A 61 -3.00 -10.36 2.95
N ASP A 62 -1.82 -10.86 2.59
CA ASP A 62 -1.55 -12.17 1.99
C ASP A 62 -2.50 -12.49 0.82
N ASP A 63 -2.82 -11.48 0.01
CA ASP A 63 -3.78 -11.54 -1.11
C ASP A 63 -5.21 -11.96 -0.72
N LYS A 64 -5.55 -11.92 0.58
CA LYS A 64 -6.80 -12.51 1.09
C LYS A 64 -7.68 -11.53 1.84
N ARG A 65 -7.10 -10.69 2.70
CA ARG A 65 -7.89 -9.77 3.53
C ARG A 65 -7.76 -8.36 3.00
N PRO A 66 -8.82 -7.77 2.41
CA PRO A 66 -8.78 -6.42 1.91
C PRO A 66 -8.29 -5.44 2.99
N HIS A 67 -7.47 -4.48 2.57
CA HIS A 67 -6.91 -3.45 3.42
C HIS A 67 -6.79 -2.13 2.66
N ALA A 68 -7.02 -1.03 3.38
CA ALA A 68 -6.80 0.33 2.89
C ALA A 68 -6.08 1.17 3.95
N LEU A 69 -5.29 2.14 3.50
CA LEU A 69 -4.56 3.03 4.39
C LEU A 69 -4.65 4.49 3.91
N LEU A 70 -5.12 5.36 4.79
CA LEU A 70 -5.08 6.81 4.57
C LEU A 70 -4.37 7.49 5.73
N LEU A 71 -3.50 8.44 5.42
CA LEU A 71 -2.84 9.29 6.41
C LEU A 71 -3.57 10.64 6.45
N LEU A 72 -4.27 10.89 7.54
CA LEU A 72 -5.07 12.11 7.72
C LEU A 72 -4.19 13.34 7.96
N GLY A 73 -3.02 13.16 8.55
CA GLY A 73 -2.08 14.23 8.84
C GLY A 73 -0.78 13.70 9.42
N ILE A 74 0.28 14.52 9.34
CA ILE A 74 1.60 14.24 9.88
C ILE A 74 2.06 15.46 10.68
N ASP A 75 2.46 15.26 11.93
CA ASP A 75 3.00 16.35 12.77
C ASP A 75 4.53 16.45 12.69
N PHE A 76 5.08 17.48 13.33
CA PHE A 76 6.52 17.76 13.35
C PHE A 76 7.35 16.67 14.05
N ASP A 77 6.72 15.87 14.92
CA ASP A 77 7.33 14.73 15.63
C ASP A 77 7.22 13.42 14.82
N CYS A 78 6.78 13.49 13.56
CA CYS A 78 6.54 12.34 12.70
C CYS A 78 5.48 11.37 13.24
N ARG A 79 4.55 11.87 14.06
CA ARG A 79 3.34 11.13 14.41
C ARG A 79 2.31 11.33 13.33
N VAL A 80 1.50 10.31 13.11
CA VAL A 80 0.48 10.32 12.08
C VAL A 80 -0.87 9.91 12.63
N GLU A 81 -1.92 10.51 12.10
CA GLU A 81 -3.27 10.01 12.22
C GLU A 81 -3.61 9.21 10.97
N VAL A 82 -4.19 8.03 11.16
CA VAL A 82 -4.40 7.04 10.11
C VAL A 82 -5.84 6.56 10.15
N LEU A 83 -6.48 6.49 8.98
CA LEU A 83 -7.64 5.63 8.79
C LEU A 83 -7.18 4.28 8.24
N TYR A 84 -7.37 3.26 9.07
CA TYR A 84 -7.00 1.88 8.78
C TYR A 84 -8.26 1.13 8.37
N GLY A 85 -8.39 0.88 7.07
CA GLY A 85 -9.47 0.09 6.50
C GLY A 85 -9.11 -1.40 6.55
N TYR A 86 -9.99 -2.23 7.07
CA TYR A 86 -9.82 -3.68 7.08
C TYR A 86 -11.10 -4.42 6.71
N GLY A 87 -10.95 -5.50 5.94
CA GLY A 87 -12.01 -6.42 5.61
C GLY A 87 -11.79 -7.78 6.30
N GLY A 88 -12.89 -8.45 6.66
CA GLY A 88 -12.89 -9.88 6.88
C GLY A 88 -12.77 -10.68 5.57
N TYR A 89 -12.71 -12.00 5.66
CA TYR A 89 -12.58 -12.88 4.49
C TYR A 89 -13.80 -12.87 3.55
N ASP A 90 -14.97 -12.49 4.08
CA ASP A 90 -16.27 -12.61 3.40
C ASP A 90 -16.94 -11.24 3.15
N HIS A 91 -16.21 -10.12 3.15
CA HIS A 91 -16.83 -8.80 3.04
C HIS A 91 -17.11 -8.37 1.59
N ASP A 92 -18.34 -7.91 1.37
CA ASP A 92 -18.92 -7.45 0.10
C ASP A 92 -18.37 -6.08 -0.39
N GLY A 93 -17.15 -5.70 -0.02
CA GLY A 93 -16.55 -4.39 -0.31
C GLY A 93 -16.83 -3.30 0.74
N THR A 94 -17.60 -3.60 1.79
CA THR A 94 -17.80 -2.71 2.96
C THR A 94 -16.80 -3.07 4.06
N GLY A 95 -15.56 -2.65 3.88
CA GLY A 95 -14.55 -2.77 4.94
C GLY A 95 -14.87 -1.85 6.13
N GLU A 96 -14.45 -2.27 7.32
CA GLU A 96 -14.54 -1.47 8.54
C GLU A 96 -13.33 -0.52 8.61
N TRP A 97 -13.52 0.64 9.25
CA TRP A 97 -12.50 1.67 9.38
C TRP A 97 -12.17 1.94 10.85
N LEU A 98 -10.89 2.00 11.18
CA LEU A 98 -10.40 2.45 12.48
C LEU A 98 -9.64 3.76 12.31
N SER A 99 -9.91 4.70 13.21
CA SER A 99 -9.00 5.83 13.42
C SER A 99 -7.93 5.40 14.41
N LEU A 100 -6.67 5.41 13.96
CA LEU A 100 -5.51 4.99 14.72
C LEU A 100 -4.44 6.08 14.67
N SER A 101 -3.52 6.02 15.64
CA SER A 101 -2.30 6.82 15.59
C SER A 101 -1.11 5.92 15.23
N GLY A 102 -0.19 6.45 14.45
CA GLY A 102 1.06 5.81 14.09
C GLY A 102 2.25 6.73 14.28
N PHE A 103 3.43 6.23 13.94
CA PHE A 103 4.65 7.01 13.93
C PHE A 103 5.55 6.57 12.77
N ILE A 104 6.26 7.53 12.18
CA ILE A 104 7.23 7.29 11.12
C ILE A 104 8.64 7.27 11.71
N ARG A 105 9.42 6.26 11.36
CA ARG A 105 10.85 6.14 11.71
C ARG A 105 11.64 5.77 10.46
N GLY A 106 12.41 6.72 9.95
CA GLY A 106 13.21 6.52 8.74
C GLY A 106 12.32 6.23 7.53
N HIS A 107 12.32 4.99 7.08
CA HIS A 107 11.56 4.51 5.92
C HIS A 107 10.35 3.66 6.28
N SER A 108 10.01 3.56 7.58
CA SER A 108 8.89 2.77 8.06
C SER A 108 7.83 3.64 8.74
N LEU A 109 6.57 3.45 8.38
CA LEU A 109 5.41 3.85 9.17
C LEU A 109 4.98 2.67 10.04
N VAL A 110 4.86 2.88 11.34
CA VAL A 110 4.36 1.87 12.27
C VAL A 110 3.02 2.32 12.84
N VAL A 111 2.01 1.46 12.72
CA VAL A 111 0.65 1.66 13.24
C VAL A 111 0.36 0.54 14.24
N PRO A 112 0.35 0.84 15.55
CA PRO A 112 -0.15 -0.08 16.56
C PRO A 112 -1.66 -0.30 16.40
N ILE A 113 -2.08 -1.57 16.43
CA ILE A 113 -3.48 -1.98 16.31
C ILE A 113 -3.84 -2.79 17.55
N ASP A 114 -4.11 -2.08 18.64
CA ASP A 114 -4.28 -2.69 19.98
C ASP A 114 -5.42 -3.70 20.06
N ILE A 115 -6.51 -3.49 19.30
CA ILE A 115 -7.65 -4.42 19.26
C ILE A 115 -7.26 -5.82 18.73
N TYR A 116 -6.15 -5.91 17.99
CA TYR A 116 -5.60 -7.18 17.49
C TYR A 116 -4.32 -7.59 18.21
N ALA A 117 -3.89 -6.83 19.23
CA ALA A 117 -2.59 -6.95 19.86
C ALA A 117 -1.50 -7.11 18.79
N ALA A 118 -1.47 -6.21 17.80
CA ALA A 118 -0.63 -6.32 16.62
C ALA A 118 -0.07 -4.95 16.22
N ASP A 119 0.96 -4.95 15.40
CA ASP A 119 1.49 -3.77 14.75
C ASP A 119 1.50 -3.98 13.24
N ALA A 120 1.12 -2.97 12.48
CA ALA A 120 1.31 -2.91 11.03
C ALA A 120 2.46 -1.96 10.71
N GLU A 121 3.48 -2.47 10.02
CA GLU A 121 4.64 -1.70 9.58
C GLU A 121 4.61 -1.57 8.05
N TYR A 122 4.79 -0.35 7.53
CA TYR A 122 4.79 -0.06 6.10
C TYR A 122 6.10 0.60 5.69
N GLU A 123 6.83 -0.05 4.79
CA GLU A 123 8.05 0.49 4.18
C GLU A 123 7.70 1.23 2.89
N ILE A 124 8.16 2.49 2.77
CA ILE A 124 7.97 3.29 1.56
C ILE A 124 9.10 3.06 0.55
N ASN A 125 8.76 2.88 -0.73
CA ASN A 125 9.75 2.77 -1.78
C ASN A 125 10.47 4.11 -2.04
N ALA A 126 11.56 4.09 -2.81
CA ALA A 126 12.40 5.26 -3.04
C ALA A 126 11.64 6.41 -3.72
N GLU A 127 10.74 6.08 -4.64
CA GLU A 127 9.93 6.99 -5.45
C GLU A 127 8.72 7.53 -4.69
N ALA A 128 8.43 7.00 -3.50
CA ALA A 128 7.21 7.29 -2.76
C ALA A 128 5.96 7.05 -3.62
N THR A 129 5.86 5.91 -4.27
CA THR A 129 4.69 5.50 -5.05
C THR A 129 4.03 4.24 -4.51
N GLU A 130 4.74 3.52 -3.65
CA GLU A 130 4.30 2.24 -3.08
C GLU A 130 4.66 2.14 -1.59
N LEU A 131 3.76 1.52 -0.82
CA LEU A 131 4.04 1.00 0.53
C LEU A 131 4.02 -0.52 0.53
N SER A 132 5.09 -1.13 1.03
CA SER A 132 5.16 -2.56 1.36
C SER A 132 4.88 -2.76 2.85
N GLY A 133 3.74 -3.37 3.17
CA GLY A 133 3.30 -3.58 4.55
C GLY A 133 3.62 -4.97 5.10
N ARG A 134 3.84 -5.04 6.41
CA ARG A 134 3.90 -6.25 7.23
C ARG A 134 3.01 -6.08 8.44
N PHE A 135 2.03 -6.95 8.59
CA PHE A 135 1.25 -7.09 9.81
C PHE A 135 1.95 -8.11 10.71
N ARG A 136 2.11 -7.82 12.00
CA ARG A 136 2.66 -8.75 12.98
C ARG A 136 1.85 -8.73 14.27
N SER A 137 1.28 -9.87 14.66
CA SER A 137 0.74 -10.02 16.01
C SER A 137 1.87 -9.98 17.04
N ARG A 138 1.60 -9.40 18.22
CA ARG A 138 2.59 -9.21 19.30
C ARG A 138 3.05 -10.54 19.91
N ASP A 139 2.25 -11.58 19.79
CA ASP A 139 2.65 -12.97 20.11
C ASP A 139 3.59 -13.59 19.05
N GLY A 140 3.81 -12.91 17.93
CA GLY A 140 4.67 -13.33 16.82
C GLY A 140 4.10 -14.47 15.95
N ILE A 141 2.88 -14.94 16.21
CA ILE A 141 2.31 -16.12 15.55
C ILE A 141 1.81 -15.80 14.14
N ARG A 142 1.29 -14.58 13.93
CA ARG A 142 0.69 -14.19 12.66
C ARG A 142 1.50 -13.08 12.02
N THR A 143 1.96 -13.35 10.82
CA THR A 143 2.55 -12.36 9.93
C THR A 143 1.80 -12.37 8.60
N ALA A 144 1.49 -11.20 8.05
CA ALA A 144 0.91 -11.07 6.72
C ALA A 144 1.59 -9.93 5.96
N ARG A 145 1.54 -9.94 4.64
CA ARG A 145 2.14 -8.90 3.78
C ARG A 145 1.10 -8.22 2.90
N VAL A 146 1.30 -6.96 2.60
CA VAL A 146 0.47 -6.20 1.65
C VAL A 146 1.36 -5.28 0.82
N THR A 147 0.89 -4.94 -0.37
CA THR A 147 1.43 -3.83 -1.15
C THR A 147 0.29 -2.85 -1.39
N LEU A 148 0.54 -1.57 -1.18
CA LEU A 148 -0.39 -0.48 -1.41
C LEU A 148 0.22 0.48 -2.42
N THR A 149 -0.57 0.90 -3.40
CA THR A 149 -0.17 1.87 -4.43
C THR A 149 -0.96 3.15 -4.21
N ARG A 150 -0.29 4.30 -4.30
CA ARG A 150 -0.96 5.62 -4.24
C ARG A 150 -2.18 5.67 -5.16
N LEU A 151 -3.26 6.28 -4.66
CA LEU A 151 -4.48 6.56 -5.43
C LEU A 151 -4.25 7.71 -6.43
#